data_AF-A0A2H9Q9Q2-F1
#
_entry.id   AF-A0A2H9Q9Q2-F1
#
_cell.length_a   1.000
_cell.length_b   1.000
_cell.length_c   1.000
_cell.angle_alpha   90.00
_cell.angle_beta   90.00
_cell.angle_gamma   90.00
#
_symmetry.space_group_name_H-M   'P 1'
#
loop_
_entity.id
_entity.type
_entity.pdbx_description
1 polymer ?
#
loop_
_entity_poly.entity_id
_entity_poly.type
_entity_poly.pdbx_seq_one_letter_code
_entity_poly.pdbx_strand_id
1 'polypeptide(L)'
;MGRGKEHTVRCTKCGRQVRKDKAVFIDKVVFSNPIDRKDIIEGEPYTPVMVREVAYCPSCGKHMRVYEKKKRMQERQRERRMDARIGGGFHKRPVYERSPQKQVENKPEDEKHGEERSA
;
A
#
# COMPACT_ATOMS: atom_id res chain seq x y z
N MET A 1 -8.88 -16.92 32.64
CA MET A 1 -8.10 -15.66 32.70
C MET A 1 -7.10 -15.78 33.83
N GLY A 2 -5.81 -15.77 33.55
CA GLY A 2 -4.74 -16.05 34.52
C GLY A 2 -3.34 -15.83 33.92
N ARG A 3 -3.23 -14.90 32.97
CA ARG A 3 -1.95 -14.53 32.38
C ARG A 3 -1.37 -13.44 33.27
N GLY A 4 -0.19 -13.67 33.83
CA GLY A 4 0.50 -12.76 34.75
C GLY A 4 0.93 -11.44 34.08
N LYS A 5 2.22 -11.11 34.13
CA LYS A 5 2.73 -9.90 33.47
C LYS A 5 2.74 -10.08 31.96
N GLU A 6 2.11 -9.16 31.27
CA GLU A 6 1.96 -9.22 29.82
C GLU A 6 2.91 -8.24 29.13
N HIS A 7 3.35 -8.57 27.92
CA HIS A 7 4.23 -7.70 27.15
C HIS A 7 3.54 -6.37 26.83
N THR A 8 4.34 -5.32 26.83
CA THR A 8 3.90 -3.98 26.48
C THR A 8 4.46 -3.59 25.12
N VAL A 9 3.66 -2.85 24.36
CA VAL A 9 3.98 -2.33 23.03
C VAL A 9 3.92 -0.81 23.07
N ARG A 10 4.70 -0.15 22.21
CA ARG A 10 4.70 1.31 22.09
C ARG A 10 3.73 1.76 20.99
N CYS A 11 2.86 2.71 21.32
CA CYS A 11 2.00 3.35 20.34
C CYS A 11 2.84 4.12 19.32
N THR A 12 2.63 3.86 18.03
CA THR A 12 3.38 4.55 16.96
C THR A 12 3.07 6.04 16.82
N LYS A 13 1.90 6.51 17.28
CA LYS A 13 1.54 7.94 17.20
C LYS A 13 2.09 8.75 18.37
N CYS A 14 1.80 8.32 19.60
CA CYS A 14 2.10 9.10 20.80
C CYS A 14 3.23 8.51 21.67
N GLY A 15 3.85 7.40 21.26
CA GLY A 15 4.92 6.75 22.02
C GLY A 15 4.47 6.05 23.31
N ARG A 16 3.23 6.24 23.76
CA ARG A 16 2.70 5.64 25.00
C ARG A 16 2.87 4.12 25.02
N GLN A 17 3.41 3.61 26.11
CA GLN A 17 3.52 2.18 26.37
C GLN A 17 2.17 1.62 26.83
N VAL A 18 1.68 0.60 26.14
CA VAL A 18 0.37 -0.01 26.38
C VAL A 18 0.54 -1.52 26.43
N ARG A 19 -0.24 -2.21 27.26
CA ARG A 19 -0.30 -3.69 27.26
C ARG A 19 -0.75 -4.21 25.89
N LYS A 20 -0.15 -5.31 25.42
CA LYS A 20 -0.41 -5.89 24.10
C LYS A 20 -1.90 -6.21 23.91
N ASP A 21 -2.57 -6.82 24.89
CA ASP A 21 -3.99 -7.16 24.86
C ASP A 21 -4.91 -5.94 24.69
N LYS A 22 -4.48 -4.76 25.16
CA LYS A 22 -5.24 -3.51 25.06
C LYS A 22 -4.88 -2.68 23.83
N ALA A 23 -3.80 -3.02 23.15
CA ALA A 23 -3.34 -2.28 21.98
C ALA A 23 -4.18 -2.64 20.74
N VAL A 24 -4.36 -1.66 19.86
CA VAL A 24 -5.05 -1.86 18.59
C VAL A 24 -3.99 -2.06 17.51
N PHE A 25 -3.92 -3.29 16.99
CA PHE A 25 -3.09 -3.63 15.85
C PHE A 25 -3.85 -3.44 14.53
N ILE A 26 -3.21 -2.78 13.56
CA ILE A 26 -3.73 -2.65 12.20
C ILE A 26 -2.60 -2.83 11.20
N ASP A 27 -2.88 -3.59 10.15
CA ASP A 27 -1.95 -3.78 9.04
C ASP A 27 -1.95 -2.54 8.16
N LYS A 28 -0.79 -1.91 8.03
CA LYS A 28 -0.60 -0.80 7.11
C LYS A 28 0.22 -1.24 5.94
N VAL A 29 -0.31 -0.94 4.76
CA VAL A 29 0.45 -1.02 3.52
C VAL A 29 1.37 0.19 3.44
N VAL A 30 2.68 -0.07 3.39
CA VAL A 30 3.72 0.92 3.14
C VAL A 30 4.24 0.66 1.74
N PHE A 31 4.03 1.64 0.87
CA PHE A 31 4.73 1.69 -0.40
C PHE A 31 6.08 2.34 -0.16
N SER A 32 7.14 1.67 -0.58
CA SER A 32 8.49 2.23 -0.54
C SER A 32 8.99 2.30 -1.97
N ASN A 33 9.72 3.35 -2.32
CA ASN A 33 10.39 3.40 -3.60
C ASN A 33 11.55 2.40 -3.65
N PRO A 34 11.86 1.83 -4.83
CA PRO A 34 13.00 0.95 -4.99
C PRO A 34 14.32 1.68 -4.69
N ILE A 35 14.43 2.95 -5.12
CA ILE A 35 15.64 3.78 -5.01
C ILE A 35 16.06 4.02 -3.55
N ASP A 36 15.09 4.09 -2.62
CA ASP A 36 15.36 4.39 -1.20
C ASP A 36 15.76 3.15 -0.38
N ARG A 37 15.62 1.93 -0.93
CA ARG A 37 15.98 0.69 -0.24
C ARG A 37 17.44 0.34 -0.53
N LYS A 38 18.29 0.40 0.51
CA LYS A 38 19.67 -0.13 0.47
C LYS A 38 19.73 -1.66 0.48
N ASP A 39 18.58 -2.32 0.66
CA ASP A 39 18.45 -3.78 0.81
C ASP A 39 18.05 -4.47 -0.51
N ILE A 40 18.32 -3.85 -1.68
CA ILE A 40 18.11 -4.52 -2.97
C ILE A 40 19.18 -5.61 -3.09
N ILE A 41 18.80 -6.83 -2.76
CA ILE A 41 19.57 -8.02 -3.08
C ILE A 41 19.47 -8.19 -4.60
N GLU A 42 20.60 -8.04 -5.30
CA GLU A 42 20.70 -8.32 -6.73
C GLU A 42 20.20 -9.75 -6.99
N GLY A 43 19.04 -9.89 -7.66
CA GLY A 43 18.45 -11.18 -8.02
C GLY A 43 17.04 -11.47 -7.47
N GLU A 44 16.53 -10.72 -6.50
CA GLU A 44 15.12 -10.87 -6.07
C GLU A 44 14.15 -9.98 -6.86
N PRO A 45 12.92 -10.47 -7.15
CA PRO A 45 11.90 -9.65 -7.78
C PRO A 45 11.44 -8.52 -6.84
N TYR A 46 11.45 -7.29 -7.35
CA TYR A 46 11.04 -6.12 -6.61
C TYR A 46 9.58 -6.22 -6.13
N THR A 47 9.38 -6.19 -4.80
CA THR A 47 8.05 -6.14 -4.17
C THR A 47 7.75 -4.71 -3.66
N PRO A 48 6.96 -3.90 -4.40
CA PRO A 48 6.70 -2.51 -4.04
C PRO A 48 5.85 -2.35 -2.77
N VAL A 49 5.12 -3.40 -2.40
CA VAL A 49 4.11 -3.37 -1.36
C VAL A 49 4.62 -4.12 -0.14
N MET A 50 4.93 -3.40 0.93
CA MET A 50 5.21 -4.01 2.23
C MET A 50 4.04 -3.79 3.17
N VAL A 51 3.63 -4.85 3.87
CA VAL A 51 2.62 -4.74 4.92
C VAL A 51 3.33 -4.77 6.27
N ARG A 52 3.11 -3.74 7.09
CA ARG A 52 3.67 -3.63 8.43
C ARG A 52 2.55 -3.56 9.45
N GLU A 53 2.62 -4.40 10.47
CA GLU A 53 1.68 -4.35 11.59
C GLU A 53 2.02 -3.16 12.50
N VAL A 54 1.04 -2.29 12.73
CA VAL A 54 1.22 -1.06 13.51
C VAL A 54 0.36 -1.11 14.77
N ALA A 55 0.99 -0.83 15.92
CA ALA A 55 0.32 -0.78 17.22
C ALA A 55 -0.08 0.65 17.61
N TYR A 56 -1.31 0.80 18.13
CA TYR A 56 -1.83 2.04 18.70
C TYR A 56 -2.39 1.87 20.11
N CYS A 57 -2.35 2.94 20.90
CA CYS A 57 -3.08 3.01 22.15
C CYS A 57 -4.59 3.24 21.90
N PRO A 58 -5.47 2.90 22.87
CA PRO A 58 -6.92 3.07 22.71
C PRO A 58 -7.35 4.50 22.36
N SER A 59 -6.70 5.50 22.96
CA SER A 59 -6.99 6.92 22.72
C SER A 59 -6.68 7.34 21.28
N CYS A 60 -5.48 7.02 20.78
CA CYS A 60 -5.11 7.32 19.38
C CYS A 60 -5.95 6.48 18.40
N GLY A 61 -6.29 5.25 18.77
CA GLY A 61 -7.19 4.39 18.01
C GLY A 61 -8.55 5.02 17.77
N LYS A 62 -9.17 5.60 18.82
CA LYS A 62 -10.45 6.30 18.72
C LYS A 62 -10.33 7.59 17.89
N HIS A 63 -9.33 8.42 18.20
CA HIS A 63 -9.15 9.72 17.53
C HIS A 63 -8.90 9.57 16.02
N MET A 64 -8.14 8.56 15.58
CA MET A 64 -7.87 8.32 14.16
C MET A 64 -8.87 7.38 13.48
N ARG A 65 -9.96 6.99 14.19
CA ARG A 65 -10.98 6.03 13.73
C ARG A 65 -10.38 4.70 13.26
N VAL A 66 -9.33 4.22 13.94
CA VAL A 66 -8.65 2.96 13.62
C VAL A 66 -9.59 1.77 13.82
N TYR A 67 -10.49 1.83 14.80
CA TYR A 67 -11.48 0.79 15.05
C TYR A 67 -12.43 0.59 13.86
N GLU A 68 -12.96 1.68 13.29
CA GLU A 68 -13.82 1.64 12.10
C GLU A 68 -13.06 1.08 10.89
N LYS A 69 -11.81 1.51 10.70
CA LYS A 69 -10.94 1.00 9.63
C LYS A 69 -10.67 -0.50 9.79
N LYS A 70 -10.43 -0.97 11.02
CA LYS A 70 -10.20 -2.39 11.31
C LYS A 70 -11.47 -3.22 11.08
N LYS A 71 -12.64 -2.72 11.49
CA LYS A 71 -13.94 -3.36 11.19
C LYS A 71 -14.14 -3.51 9.68
N ARG A 72 -13.99 -2.42 8.91
CA ARG A 72 -14.10 -2.42 7.44
C ARG A 72 -13.07 -3.34 6.77
N MET A 73 -11.88 -3.48 7.35
CA MET A 73 -10.86 -4.41 6.85
C MET A 73 -11.25 -5.86 7.11
N GLN A 74 -11.74 -6.19 8.31
CA GLN A 74 -12.20 -7.53 8.66
C GLN A 74 -13.42 -7.95 7.85
N GLU A 75 -14.33 -7.03 7.56
CA GLU A 75 -15.49 -7.27 6.69
C GLU A 75 -15.06 -7.65 5.27
N ARG A 76 -14.18 -6.85 4.65
CA ARG A 76 -13.60 -7.19 3.33
C ARG A 76 -12.83 -8.51 3.33
N GLN A 77 -12.14 -8.84 4.42
CA GLN A 77 -11.48 -10.14 4.55
C GLN A 77 -12.49 -11.29 4.71
N ARG A 78 -13.61 -11.05 5.39
CA ARG A 78 -14.69 -12.03 5.56
C ARG A 78 -15.38 -12.30 4.23
N GLU A 79 -15.70 -11.26 3.45
CA GLU A 79 -16.25 -11.38 2.09
C GLU A 79 -15.32 -12.24 1.21
N ARG A 80 -14.03 -11.87 1.12
CA ARG A 80 -13.04 -12.65 0.35
C ARG A 80 -12.93 -14.11 0.82
N ARG A 81 -13.06 -14.37 2.13
CA ARG A 81 -13.04 -15.74 2.67
C ARG A 81 -14.32 -16.52 2.35
N MET A 82 -15.47 -15.86 2.28
CA MET A 82 -16.73 -16.47 1.89
C MET A 82 -16.70 -16.82 0.40
N ASP A 83 -16.29 -15.88 -0.46
CA ASP A 83 -16.15 -16.08 -1.90
C ASP A 83 -15.20 -17.23 -2.22
N ALA A 84 -14.07 -17.32 -1.49
CA ALA A 84 -13.10 -18.41 -1.64
C ALA A 84 -13.64 -19.80 -1.24
N ARG A 85 -14.71 -19.89 -0.43
CA ARG A 85 -15.32 -21.16 0.00
C ARG A 85 -16.44 -21.65 -0.90
N ILE A 86 -17.10 -20.77 -1.65
CA ILE A 86 -18.29 -21.11 -2.45
C ILE A 86 -17.93 -21.78 -3.79
N GLY A 87 -16.65 -21.80 -4.18
CA GLY A 87 -16.16 -22.58 -5.32
C GLY A 87 -15.22 -21.74 -6.17
N GLY A 88 -14.04 -22.30 -6.48
CA GLY A 88 -13.02 -21.62 -7.28
C GLY A 88 -13.60 -21.00 -8.55
N GLY A 89 -13.49 -19.69 -8.69
CA GLY A 89 -14.06 -18.99 -9.82
C GLY A 89 -13.57 -17.56 -9.87
N PHE A 90 -12.74 -17.29 -10.87
CA PHE A 90 -12.41 -16.00 -11.44
C PHE A 90 -13.47 -14.90 -11.21
N HIS A 91 -13.38 -14.17 -10.10
CA HIS A 91 -14.03 -12.86 -10.02
C HIS A 91 -13.21 -11.91 -10.89
N LYS A 92 -13.71 -11.65 -12.10
CA LYS A 92 -13.25 -10.55 -12.96
C LYS A 92 -13.24 -9.29 -12.08
N ARG A 93 -12.05 -8.82 -11.68
CA ARG A 93 -11.91 -7.42 -11.24
C ARG A 93 -12.53 -6.57 -12.35
N PRO A 94 -13.40 -5.60 -12.06
CA PRO A 94 -13.84 -4.67 -13.09
C PRO A 94 -12.58 -4.02 -13.65
N VAL A 95 -12.27 -4.33 -14.92
CA VAL A 95 -11.20 -3.69 -15.67
C VAL A 95 -11.68 -2.25 -15.82
N TYR A 96 -11.07 -1.32 -15.09
CA TYR A 96 -11.17 0.08 -15.46
C TYR A 96 -10.55 0.17 -16.85
N GLU A 97 -11.39 0.34 -17.88
CA GLU A 97 -10.98 0.48 -19.26
C GLU A 97 -9.99 1.65 -19.33
N ARG A 98 -8.73 1.31 -19.61
CA ARG A 98 -7.68 2.29 -19.84
C ARG A 98 -8.06 2.98 -21.14
N SER A 99 -8.52 4.22 -21.05
CA SER A 99 -8.84 5.03 -22.23
C SER A 99 -7.63 5.02 -23.18
N PRO A 100 -7.85 4.84 -24.51
CA PRO A 100 -6.75 4.75 -25.45
C PRO A 100 -5.92 6.03 -25.40
N GLN A 101 -4.61 5.87 -25.19
CA GLN A 101 -3.66 6.97 -25.25
C GLN A 101 -3.68 7.53 -26.68
N LYS A 102 -4.16 8.77 -26.83
CA LYS A 102 -4.03 9.55 -28.06
C LYS A 102 -2.56 9.59 -28.43
N GLN A 103 -2.21 8.97 -29.57
CA GLN A 103 -0.87 9.11 -30.15
C GLN A 103 -0.67 10.59 -30.46
N VAL A 104 0.28 11.21 -29.77
CA VAL A 104 0.76 12.54 -30.12
C VAL A 104 1.70 12.31 -31.31
N GLU A 105 1.22 12.66 -32.50
CA GLU A 105 2.04 12.67 -33.71
C GLU A 105 3.18 13.66 -33.52
N ASN A 106 4.41 13.15 -33.45
CA ASN A 106 5.60 13.98 -33.49
C ASN A 106 5.69 14.58 -34.90
N LYS A 107 5.44 15.88 -35.03
CA LYS A 107 5.75 16.61 -36.26
C LYS A 107 7.27 16.59 -36.46
N PRO A 108 7.78 16.24 -37.66
CA PRO A 108 9.19 16.33 -37.96
C PRO A 108 9.62 17.81 -37.95
N GLU A 109 10.74 18.08 -37.30
CA GLU A 109 11.41 19.39 -37.27
C GLU A 109 11.93 19.69 -38.68
N ASP A 110 11.56 20.86 -39.21
CA ASP A 110 11.95 21.35 -40.52
C ASP A 110 13.48 21.36 -40.69
N GLU A 111 13.94 20.74 -41.78
CA GLU A 111 15.29 20.83 -42.31
C GLU A 111 15.68 22.31 -42.52
N LYS A 112 16.59 22.83 -41.69
CA LYS A 112 17.37 24.03 -42.02
C LYS A 112 18.82 23.65 -42.20
N HIS A 113 19.15 23.19 -43.40
CA HIS A 113 20.54 23.14 -43.86
C HIS A 113 20.62 23.47 -45.36
N GLY A 114 21.23 24.63 -45.64
CA GLY A 114 21.96 24.87 -46.89
C GLY A 114 21.47 26.06 -47.69
N GLU A 115 22.45 26.75 -48.29
CA GLU A 115 22.33 27.79 -49.33
C GLU A 115 22.01 29.21 -48.78
N GLU A 116 22.84 30.25 -48.91
CA GLU A 116 23.93 30.52 -49.87
C GLU A 116 25.01 31.44 -49.26
N ARG A 117 26.28 31.10 -49.53
CA ARG A 117 27.34 32.10 -49.73
C ARG A 117 27.15 32.67 -51.13
N SER A 118 27.18 33.99 -51.32
CA SER A 118 27.84 34.67 -52.46
C SER A 118 27.72 36.19 -52.38
N ALA A 119 28.88 36.85 -52.60
CA ALA A 119 29.14 38.24 -52.97
C ALA A 119 28.83 39.37 -51.97
#